data_AF-A0A5J6V2I3-F1
#
_entry.id   AF-A0A5J6V2I3-F1
#
_cell.length_a   1.000
_cell.length_b   1.000
_cell.length_c   1.000
_cell.angle_alpha   90.00
_cell.angle_beta   90.00
_cell.angle_gamma   90.00
#
_symmetry.space_group_name_H-M   'P 1'
#
loop_
_entity.id
_entity.type
_entity.pdbx_description
1 polymer ?
#
loop_
_entity_poly.entity_id
_entity_poly.type
_entity_poly.pdbx_seq_one_letter_code
_entity_poly.pdbx_strand_id
1 'polypeptide(L)'
;MTEQQHSDPPAVEQAEETGQVQTTKVVVSGMTCGHCTSAVTEELKEVPSVLEVRIDNLVAGGDTDVFVDSDGPLDLEAARAAVEEAGYTATI
;
A
#
# COMPACT_ATOMS: atom_id res chain seq x y z
N MET A 1 -15.93 18.90 38.42
CA MET A 1 -16.10 19.74 37.23
C MET A 1 -15.22 19.11 36.18
N THR A 2 -15.87 18.34 35.34
CA THR A 2 -15.39 17.09 34.75
C THR A 2 -14.76 17.34 33.37
N GLU A 3 -13.67 16.61 33.13
CA GLU A 3 -13.10 16.19 31.84
C GLU A 3 -12.74 17.25 30.78
N GLN A 4 -11.43 17.50 30.69
CA GLN A 4 -10.78 18.08 29.53
C GLN A 4 -10.39 16.96 28.55
N GLN A 5 -11.07 16.97 27.40
CA GLN A 5 -10.58 16.71 26.04
C GLN A 5 -9.40 15.73 25.86
N HIS A 6 -9.63 14.58 25.22
CA HIS A 6 -9.46 14.44 23.77
C HIS A 6 -9.99 13.08 23.32
N SER A 7 -10.94 13.14 22.40
CA SER A 7 -11.64 12.03 21.79
C SER A 7 -10.77 11.32 20.76
N ASP A 8 -10.87 9.99 20.80
CA ASP A 8 -10.89 9.03 19.69
C ASP A 8 -9.70 8.96 18.69
N PRO A 9 -9.08 7.77 18.52
CA PRO A 9 -8.18 7.51 17.40
C PRO A 9 -9.00 7.45 16.08
N PRO A 10 -8.49 7.93 14.93
CA PRO A 10 -9.22 7.74 13.68
C PRO A 10 -9.03 6.28 13.21
N ALA A 11 -9.88 5.40 13.71
CA ALA A 11 -10.17 4.13 13.09
C ALA A 11 -10.99 4.40 11.81
N VAL A 12 -10.29 4.39 10.67
CA VAL A 12 -10.78 3.91 9.36
C VAL A 12 -12.29 4.02 9.12
N GLU A 13 -12.78 5.23 8.84
CA GLU A 13 -14.13 5.44 8.32
C GLU A 13 -14.08 5.40 6.78
N GLN A 14 -14.80 4.45 6.18
CA GLN A 14 -14.91 4.23 4.73
C GLN A 14 -16.19 4.90 4.17
N ALA A 15 -16.09 5.32 2.89
CA ALA A 15 -17.11 5.92 2.00
C ALA A 15 -17.38 7.42 2.29
N GLU A 16 -17.47 8.35 1.32
CA GLU A 16 -18.32 8.35 0.11
C GLU A 16 -17.78 9.29 -1.02
N GLU A 17 -18.02 8.85 -2.27
CA GLU A 17 -18.35 9.57 -3.53
C GLU A 17 -17.46 10.71 -4.11
N THR A 18 -17.15 10.57 -5.43
CA THR A 18 -16.51 11.50 -6.39
C THR A 18 -15.01 11.25 -6.68
N GLY A 19 -14.69 10.29 -7.54
CA GLY A 19 -13.33 10.14 -8.13
C GLY A 19 -12.20 10.16 -7.09
N GLN A 20 -12.35 9.38 -6.01
CA GLN A 20 -11.45 9.38 -4.88
C GLN A 20 -10.39 8.31 -5.07
N VAL A 21 -9.14 8.75 -5.16
CA VAL A 21 -7.97 7.88 -5.08
C VAL A 21 -7.95 7.23 -3.70
N GLN A 22 -8.04 5.90 -3.63
CA GLN A 22 -7.88 5.13 -2.40
C GLN A 22 -6.43 4.67 -2.24
N THR A 23 -5.86 4.90 -1.06
CA THR A 23 -4.51 4.44 -0.75
C THR A 23 -4.57 3.15 0.07
N THR A 24 -4.12 2.04 -0.51
CA THR A 24 -3.94 0.76 0.17
C THR A 24 -2.49 0.63 0.64
N LYS A 25 -2.29 0.22 1.89
CA LYS A 25 -0.95 -0.06 2.41
C LYS A 25 -0.62 -1.54 2.27
N VAL A 26 0.51 -1.83 1.63
CA VAL A 26 1.05 -3.16 1.39
C VAL A 26 2.42 -3.22 2.06
N VAL A 27 2.67 -4.23 2.88
CA VAL A 27 3.98 -4.47 3.48
C VAL A 27 4.73 -5.48 2.63
N VAL A 28 5.85 -5.09 2.05
CA VAL A 28 6.69 -5.96 1.22
C VAL A 28 7.98 -6.31 1.95
N SER A 29 8.22 -7.60 2.12
CA SER A 29 9.38 -8.12 2.83
C SER A 29 10.49 -8.53 1.85
N GLY A 30 11.75 -8.25 2.21
CA GLY A 30 12.93 -8.77 1.52
C GLY A 30 13.46 -7.90 0.38
N MET A 31 12.88 -6.73 0.14
CA MET A 31 13.47 -5.75 -0.78
C MET A 31 14.79 -5.22 -0.19
N THR A 32 15.89 -5.31 -0.94
CA THR A 32 17.24 -4.95 -0.46
C THR A 32 17.87 -3.79 -1.21
N CYS A 33 17.26 -3.33 -2.30
CA CYS A 33 17.85 -2.40 -3.25
C CYS A 33 16.82 -1.50 -3.95
N GLY A 34 17.20 -0.29 -4.37
CA GLY A 34 16.29 0.62 -5.09
C GLY A 34 15.82 0.10 -6.46
N HIS A 35 16.57 -0.79 -7.11
CA HIS A 35 16.10 -1.46 -8.32
C HIS A 35 15.00 -2.50 -8.02
N CYS A 36 15.08 -3.13 -6.85
CA CYS A 36 14.14 -4.12 -6.35
C CYS A 36 12.76 -3.47 -6.13
N THR A 37 12.75 -2.27 -5.54
CA THR A 37 11.54 -1.48 -5.34
C THR A 37 10.91 -1.04 -6.66
N SER A 38 11.72 -0.68 -7.65
CA SER A 38 11.21 -0.32 -8.97
C SER A 38 10.55 -1.51 -9.65
N ALA A 39 11.16 -2.70 -9.62
CA ALA A 39 10.56 -3.91 -10.17
C ALA A 39 9.17 -4.18 -9.54
N VAL A 40 9.08 -4.17 -8.21
CA VAL A 40 7.81 -4.35 -7.49
C VAL A 40 6.78 -3.27 -7.83
N THR A 41 7.23 -2.02 -7.97
CA THR A 41 6.36 -0.89 -8.33
C THR A 41 5.77 -1.05 -9.72
N GLU A 42 6.55 -1.50 -10.69
CA GLU A 42 6.08 -1.70 -12.06
C GLU A 42 5.04 -2.83 -12.13
N GLU A 43 5.29 -3.97 -11.46
CA GLU A 43 4.31 -5.06 -11.39
C GLU A 43 3.01 -4.62 -10.69
N LEU A 44 3.11 -3.85 -9.60
CA LEU A 44 1.93 -3.31 -8.91
C LEU A 44 1.14 -2.32 -9.79
N LYS A 45 1.81 -1.58 -10.68
CA LYS A 45 1.14 -0.69 -11.64
C LYS A 45 0.44 -1.44 -12.78
N GLU A 46 0.78 -2.70 -13.03
CA GLU A 46 0.05 -3.55 -13.98
C GLU A 46 -1.28 -4.06 -13.40
N VAL A 47 -1.47 -3.95 -12.08
CA VAL A 47 -2.74 -4.31 -11.43
C VAL A 47 -3.82 -3.32 -11.86
N PRO A 48 -4.98 -3.81 -12.34
CA PRO A 48 -6.09 -2.94 -12.71
C PRO A 48 -6.54 -2.09 -11.50
N SER A 49 -6.90 -0.84 -11.79
CA SER A 49 -7.26 0.20 -10.82
C SER A 49 -6.08 0.89 -10.12
N VAL A 50 -4.83 0.42 -10.24
CA VAL A 50 -3.66 1.12 -9.67
C VAL A 50 -3.33 2.36 -10.49
N LEU A 51 -3.17 3.49 -9.79
CA LEU A 51 -2.81 4.79 -10.35
C LEU A 51 -1.36 5.14 -10.04
N GLU A 52 -0.97 4.99 -8.77
CA GLU A 52 0.36 5.37 -8.29
C GLU A 52 0.83 4.40 -7.20
N VAL A 53 2.14 4.24 -7.06
CA VAL A 53 2.76 3.44 -6.01
C VAL A 53 3.85 4.29 -5.38
N ARG A 54 3.79 4.43 -4.06
CA ARG A 54 4.71 5.21 -3.24
C ARG A 54 5.39 4.32 -2.21
N ILE A 55 6.68 4.52 -2.01
CA ILE A 55 7.49 3.73 -1.06
C ILE A 55 8.21 4.73 -0.15
N ASP A 56 7.77 4.85 1.09
CA ASP A 56 8.27 5.89 2.00
C ASP A 56 9.52 5.47 2.77
N ASN A 57 9.66 4.19 3.12
CA ASN A 57 10.74 3.73 3.99
C ASN A 57 11.25 2.34 3.61
N LEU A 58 12.08 2.26 2.57
CA LEU A 58 12.73 1.01 2.17
C LEU A 58 13.63 0.48 3.29
N VAL A 59 13.24 -0.65 3.88
CA VAL A 59 14.03 -1.38 4.87
C VAL A 59 14.76 -2.52 4.17
N ALA A 60 16.06 -2.35 3.95
CA ALA A 60 16.87 -3.33 3.23
C ALA A 60 16.85 -4.71 3.92
N GLY A 61 16.22 -5.69 3.27
CA GLY A 61 16.09 -7.06 3.77
C GLY A 61 15.05 -7.24 4.87
N GLY A 62 14.24 -6.21 5.16
CA GLY A 62 13.15 -6.24 6.13
C GLY A 62 11.81 -5.92 5.49
N ASP A 63 10.86 -5.52 6.33
CA ASP A 63 9.51 -5.12 5.95
C ASP A 63 9.49 -3.65 5.53
N THR A 64 9.00 -3.39 4.32
CA THR A 64 8.86 -2.05 3.75
C THR A 64 7.40 -1.74 3.51
N ASP A 65 6.92 -0.60 4.01
CA ASP A 65 5.59 -0.09 3.68
C ASP A 65 5.57 0.49 2.26
N VAL A 66 4.64 -0.02 1.45
CA VAL A 66 4.33 0.40 0.09
C VAL A 66 2.88 0.89 0.07
N PHE A 67 2.66 2.09 -0.44
CA PHE A 67 1.34 2.70 -0.54
C PHE A 67 0.90 2.68 -2.00
N VAL A 68 -0.22 2.04 -2.28
CA VAL A 68 -0.79 1.87 -3.61
C VAL A 68 -2.04 2.72 -3.71
N ASP A 69 -1.98 3.75 -4.53
CA ASP A 69 -3.08 4.64 -4.86
C ASP A 69 -3.89 4.06 -6.03
N SER A 70 -5.20 3.95 -5.88
CA SER A 70 -6.09 3.32 -6.85
C SER A 70 -7.38 4.11 -7.07
N ASP A 71 -7.97 4.07 -8.26
CA ASP A 71 -9.20 4.84 -8.58
C ASP A 71 -10.50 4.19 -8.06
N GLY A 72 -10.36 3.06 -7.36
CA GLY A 72 -11.46 2.26 -6.83
C GLY A 72 -10.95 1.20 -5.86
N PRO A 73 -11.76 0.18 -5.55
CA PRO A 73 -11.31 -0.93 -4.69
C PRO A 73 -10.15 -1.69 -5.35
N LEU A 74 -9.00 -1.73 -4.67
CA LEU A 74 -7.83 -2.48 -5.11
C LEU A 74 -8.07 -3.98 -4.95
N ASP A 75 -7.74 -4.76 -5.98
CA ASP A 75 -7.74 -6.21 -5.90
C ASP A 75 -6.49 -6.68 -5.11
N LEU A 76 -6.70 -7.00 -3.84
CA LEU A 76 -5.61 -7.36 -2.92
C LEU A 76 -4.92 -8.67 -3.33
N GLU A 77 -5.63 -9.60 -3.99
CA GLU A 77 -5.02 -10.82 -4.50
C GLU A 77 -4.11 -10.53 -5.70
N ALA A 78 -4.53 -9.69 -6.64
CA ALA A 78 -3.71 -9.26 -7.77
C ALA A 78 -2.50 -8.45 -7.30
N ALA A 79 -2.68 -7.55 -6.33
CA ALA A 79 -1.58 -6.81 -5.72
C ALA A 79 -0.58 -7.75 -5.03
N ARG A 80 -1.04 -8.76 -4.29
CA ARG A 80 -0.16 -9.77 -3.69
C ARG A 80 0.58 -10.57 -4.78
N ALA A 81 -0.15 -11.06 -5.77
CA ALA A 81 0.41 -11.84 -6.86
C ALA A 81 1.49 -11.06 -7.62
N ALA A 82 1.26 -9.78 -7.94
CA ALA A 82 2.26 -8.92 -8.58
C ALA A 82 3.58 -8.84 -7.78
N VAL A 83 3.49 -8.74 -6.45
CA VAL A 83 4.68 -8.73 -5.58
C VAL A 83 5.35 -10.11 -5.53
N GLU A 84 4.57 -11.20 -5.54
CA GLU A 84 5.07 -12.57 -5.58
C GLU A 84 5.76 -12.90 -6.92
N GLU A 85 5.25 -12.41 -8.05
CA GLU A 85 5.86 -12.53 -9.37
C GLU A 85 7.21 -11.77 -9.45
N ALA A 86 7.31 -10.62 -8.76
CA ALA A 86 8.59 -9.92 -8.56
C ALA A 86 9.58 -10.68 -7.66
N GLY A 87 9.15 -11.76 -7.00
CA GLY A 87 9.97 -12.60 -6.13
C GLY A 87 10.01 -12.15 -4.67
N TYR A 88 9.03 -11.36 -4.22
CA TYR A 88 8.93 -10.86 -2.85
C TYR A 88 7.64 -11.31 -2.18
N THR A 89 7.55 -11.13 -0.86
CA THR A 89 6.32 -11.43 -0.11
C THR A 89 5.61 -10.15 0.24
N ALA A 90 4.32 -10.06 -0.10
CA ALA A 90 3.43 -8.98 0.32
C ALA A 90 2.49 -9.42 1.43
N THR A 91 2.33 -8.57 2.43
CA THR A 91 1.30 -8.65 3.46
C THR A 91 0.35 -7.46 3.28
N ILE A 92 -0.93 -7.76 3.05
CA ILE A 92 -1.98 -6.80 2.67
C ILE A 92 -3.18 -6.97 3.61
#